data_AF-A0A091MCF5-F1
#
_entry.id   AF-A0A091MCF5-F1
#
_cell.length_a   1.000
_cell.length_b   1.000
_cell.length_c   1.000
_cell.angle_alpha   90.00
_cell.angle_beta   90.00
_cell.angle_gamma   90.00
#
_symmetry.space_group_name_H-M   'P 1'
#
loop_
_entity.id
_entity.type
_entity.pdbx_description
1 polymer ?
#
loop_
_entity_poly.entity_id
_entity_poly.type
_entity_poly.pdbx_seq_one_letter_code
_entity_poly.pdbx_strand_id
1 'polypeptide(L)'
;GTMLIKVPFSTSDLGEWKRVAKDYRSDPVSVTKHFQFIVKQHNPDWKDIELLLEYMSETEKQLILKTAGNLAADHYRTIGGDVKEYFPLQDLKWDVNRSAHMEKLQGYQEWISKGMERAIPKTINWSALYAVKQGPSESPSEFLD
;
A
#
# COMPACT_ATOMS: atom_id res chain seq x y z
N GLY A 1 27.13 11.86 -13.09
CA GLY A 1 25.77 11.63 -12.56
C GLY A 1 25.83 10.52 -11.54
N THR A 2 25.04 10.62 -10.47
CA THR A 2 24.95 9.57 -9.44
C THR A 2 24.13 8.41 -10.01
N MET A 3 24.67 7.19 -9.99
CA MET A 3 23.98 5.97 -10.41
C MET A 3 23.29 5.35 -9.21
N LEU A 4 22.00 5.03 -9.32
CA LEU A 4 21.28 4.29 -8.30
C LEU A 4 21.57 2.80 -8.49
N ILE A 5 22.10 2.16 -7.45
CA ILE A 5 22.36 0.72 -7.41
C ILE A 5 21.18 0.06 -6.68
N LYS A 6 20.51 -0.87 -7.36
CA LYS A 6 19.44 -1.67 -6.77
C LYS A 6 20.03 -2.70 -5.81
N VAL A 7 19.53 -2.75 -4.58
CA VAL A 7 19.83 -3.80 -3.60
C VAL A 7 18.62 -4.73 -3.52
N PRO A 8 18.77 -6.04 -3.84
CA PRO A 8 17.65 -6.99 -3.74
C PRO A 8 17.28 -7.23 -2.28
N PHE A 9 16.03 -7.64 -2.05
CA PHE A 9 15.59 -8.11 -0.73
C PHE A 9 16.39 -9.34 -0.29
N SER A 10 16.79 -9.37 0.98
CA SER A 10 17.34 -10.58 1.59
C SER A 10 16.23 -11.61 1.85
N THR A 11 16.62 -12.86 2.05
CA THR A 11 15.68 -13.92 2.47
C THR A 11 15.04 -13.62 3.83
N SER A 12 15.75 -12.91 4.72
CA SER A 12 15.23 -12.43 5.99
C SER A 12 14.17 -11.36 5.80
N ASP A 13 14.40 -10.38 4.93
CA ASP A 13 13.41 -9.33 4.62
C ASP A 13 12.11 -9.94 4.09
N LEU A 14 12.22 -10.88 3.15
CA LEU A 14 11.07 -11.58 2.58
C LEU A 14 10.37 -12.48 3.60
N GLY A 15 11.12 -13.08 4.53
CA GLY A 15 10.59 -13.87 5.63
C GLY A 15 9.75 -13.02 6.61
N GLU A 16 10.26 -11.85 6.97
CA GLU A 16 9.54 -10.89 7.83
C GLU A 16 8.32 -10.31 7.13
N TRP A 17 8.46 -9.91 5.87
CA TRP A 17 7.33 -9.44 5.08
C TRP A 17 6.23 -10.49 4.98
N LYS A 18 6.57 -11.75 4.70
CA LYS A 18 5.60 -12.86 4.67
C LYS A 18 4.85 -13.01 5.99
N ARG A 19 5.51 -12.79 7.12
CA ARG A 19 4.87 -12.85 8.44
C ARG A 19 3.85 -11.72 8.60
N VAL A 20 4.22 -10.50 8.25
CA VAL A 20 3.35 -9.30 8.32
C VAL A 20 2.19 -9.38 7.33
N ALA A 21 2.44 -9.79 6.08
CA ALA A 21 1.43 -9.82 5.02
C ALA A 21 0.24 -10.74 5.32
N LYS A 22 0.43 -11.78 6.16
CA LYS A 22 -0.66 -12.67 6.60
C LYS A 22 -1.76 -11.97 7.39
N ASP A 23 -1.42 -10.87 8.05
CA ASP A 23 -2.36 -10.12 8.90
C ASP A 23 -3.09 -9.03 8.12
N TYR A 24 -2.90 -8.94 6.79
CA TYR A 24 -3.45 -7.86 5.97
C TYR A 24 -4.98 -7.74 6.09
N ARG A 25 -5.70 -8.86 6.16
CA ARG A 25 -7.15 -8.82 6.32
C ARG A 25 -7.61 -8.35 7.69
N SER A 26 -6.88 -8.67 8.74
CA SER A 26 -7.22 -8.28 10.12
C SER A 26 -6.75 -6.87 10.45
N ASP A 27 -5.63 -6.42 9.88
CA ASP A 27 -5.03 -5.11 10.14
C ASP A 27 -4.39 -4.52 8.87
N PRO A 28 -5.21 -4.09 7.89
CA PRO A 28 -4.72 -3.55 6.63
C PRO A 28 -3.91 -2.26 6.84
N VAL A 29 -4.19 -1.50 7.90
CA VAL A 29 -3.50 -0.22 8.19
C VAL A 29 -2.07 -0.49 8.64
N SER A 30 -1.85 -1.40 9.59
CA SER A 30 -0.51 -1.74 10.06
C SER A 30 0.33 -2.39 8.97
N VAL A 31 -0.26 -3.30 8.18
CA VAL A 31 0.45 -3.94 7.05
C VAL A 31 0.81 -2.92 5.97
N THR A 32 -0.07 -1.98 5.64
CA THR A 32 0.23 -0.88 4.70
C THR A 32 1.38 -0.01 5.22
N LYS A 33 1.42 0.28 6.52
CA LYS A 33 2.53 1.04 7.12
C LYS A 33 3.87 0.31 6.99
N HIS A 34 3.89 -1.01 7.15
CA HIS A 34 5.09 -1.82 6.89
C HIS A 34 5.52 -1.79 5.43
N PHE A 35 4.57 -1.89 4.50
CA PHE A 35 4.85 -1.73 3.07
C PHE A 35 5.49 -0.37 2.76
N GLN A 36 4.95 0.72 3.33
CA GLN A 36 5.52 2.06 3.15
C GLN A 36 6.94 2.18 3.71
N PHE A 37 7.28 1.47 4.80
CA PHE A 37 8.66 1.42 5.30
C PHE A 37 9.58 0.66 4.34
N ILE A 38 9.13 -0.46 3.78
CA ILE A 38 9.86 -1.19 2.74
C ILE A 38 10.09 -0.28 1.52
N VAL A 39 9.07 0.46 1.08
CA VAL A 39 9.20 1.43 -0.02
C VAL A 39 10.28 2.47 0.26
N LYS A 40 10.27 3.07 1.46
CA LYS A 40 11.25 4.09 1.85
C LYS A 40 12.68 3.54 1.94
N GLN A 41 12.84 2.31 2.41
CA GLN A 41 14.16 1.72 2.66
C GLN A 41 14.77 1.12 1.40
N HIS A 42 13.98 0.39 0.61
CA HIS A 42 14.47 -0.42 -0.51
C HIS A 42 14.17 0.19 -1.88
N ASN A 43 13.24 1.15 -1.96
CA ASN A 43 12.75 1.71 -3.23
C ASN A 43 12.44 0.61 -4.27
N PRO A 44 11.54 -0.34 -3.94
CA PRO A 44 11.26 -1.51 -4.75
C PRO A 44 10.73 -1.09 -6.12
N ASP A 45 11.20 -1.76 -7.17
CA ASP A 45 10.66 -1.59 -8.52
C ASP A 45 9.33 -2.33 -8.70
N TRP A 46 8.78 -2.29 -9.91
CA TRP A 46 7.51 -2.96 -10.22
C TRP A 46 7.55 -4.47 -9.90
N LYS A 47 8.65 -5.17 -10.21
CA LYS A 47 8.76 -6.62 -9.97
C LYS A 47 8.90 -6.93 -8.49
N ASP A 48 9.64 -6.10 -7.78
CA ASP A 48 9.77 -6.20 -6.33
C ASP A 48 8.41 -6.05 -5.65
N ILE A 49 7.59 -5.10 -6.09
CA ILE A 49 6.23 -4.91 -5.56
C ILE A 49 5.33 -6.10 -5.89
N GLU A 50 5.38 -6.62 -7.12
CA GLU A 50 4.65 -7.85 -7.47
C GLU A 50 5.04 -9.02 -6.58
N LEU A 51 6.34 -9.22 -6.33
CA LEU A 51 6.86 -10.25 -5.41
C LEU A 51 6.34 -10.04 -3.98
N LEU A 52 6.30 -8.80 -3.49
CA LEU A 52 5.73 -8.52 -2.17
C LEU A 52 4.24 -8.85 -2.11
N LEU A 53 3.47 -8.52 -3.15
CA LEU A 53 2.04 -8.83 -3.22
C LEU A 53 1.75 -10.33 -3.35
N GLU A 54 2.68 -11.13 -3.90
CA GLU A 54 2.57 -12.61 -3.96
C GLU A 54 2.57 -13.29 -2.59
N TYR A 55 3.01 -12.60 -1.53
CA TYR A 55 2.91 -13.13 -0.15
C TYR A 55 1.52 -12.97 0.47
N MET A 56 0.63 -12.21 -0.18
CA MET A 56 -0.78 -12.10 0.20
C MET A 56 -1.61 -13.17 -0.53
N SER A 57 -2.88 -13.34 -0.16
CA SER A 57 -3.78 -14.18 -0.95
C SER A 57 -4.08 -13.54 -2.31
N GLU A 58 -4.38 -14.37 -3.31
CA GLU A 58 -4.75 -13.88 -4.65
C GLU A 58 -5.94 -12.91 -4.59
N THR A 59 -6.92 -13.15 -3.70
CA THR A 59 -8.06 -12.25 -3.53
C THR A 59 -7.64 -10.88 -2.99
N GLU A 60 -6.73 -10.84 -2.02
CA GLU A 60 -6.21 -9.58 -1.47
C GLU A 60 -5.40 -8.82 -2.51
N LYS A 61 -4.49 -9.51 -3.21
CA LYS A 61 -3.70 -8.95 -4.31
C LYS A 61 -4.60 -8.32 -5.38
N GLN A 62 -5.59 -9.06 -5.88
CA GLN A 62 -6.52 -8.53 -6.90
C GLN A 62 -7.34 -7.35 -6.38
N LEU A 63 -7.76 -7.38 -5.11
CA LEU A 63 -8.50 -6.29 -4.51
C LEU A 63 -7.64 -5.02 -4.36
N ILE A 64 -6.39 -5.14 -3.93
CA ILE A 64 -5.41 -4.05 -3.86
C ILE A 64 -5.19 -3.44 -5.24
N LEU A 65 -4.86 -4.26 -6.23
CA LEU A 65 -4.57 -3.80 -7.60
C LEU A 65 -5.77 -3.09 -8.22
N LYS A 66 -6.98 -3.66 -8.07
CA LYS A 66 -8.22 -3.03 -8.55
C LYS A 66 -8.48 -1.69 -7.86
N THR A 67 -8.28 -1.63 -6.54
CA THR A 67 -8.54 -0.42 -5.76
C THR A 67 -7.54 0.69 -6.12
N ALA A 68 -6.25 0.37 -6.15
CA ALA A 68 -5.19 1.26 -6.59
C ALA A 68 -5.43 1.76 -8.03
N GLY A 69 -5.75 0.85 -8.94
CA GLY A 69 -6.02 1.18 -10.35
C GLY A 69 -7.24 2.10 -10.52
N ASN A 70 -8.30 1.89 -9.76
CA ASN A 70 -9.47 2.77 -9.78
C ASN A 70 -9.12 4.18 -9.26
N LEU A 71 -8.38 4.27 -8.15
CA LEU A 71 -7.95 5.55 -7.58
C LEU A 71 -7.03 6.32 -8.54
N ALA A 72 -6.10 5.61 -9.18
CA ALA A 72 -5.22 6.19 -10.20
C ALA A 72 -6.04 6.65 -11.41
N ALA A 73 -6.98 5.83 -11.89
CA ALA A 73 -7.83 6.17 -13.03
C ALA A 73 -8.72 7.38 -12.77
N ASP A 74 -9.28 7.51 -11.55
CA ASP A 74 -10.02 8.70 -11.13
C ASP A 74 -9.13 9.95 -11.17
N HIS A 75 -7.92 9.86 -10.59
CA HIS A 75 -6.97 10.98 -10.55
C HIS A 75 -6.55 11.44 -11.95
N TYR A 76 -6.08 10.50 -12.80
CA TYR A 76 -5.55 10.84 -14.12
C TYR A 76 -6.64 11.26 -15.11
N ARG A 77 -7.89 10.80 -14.93
CA ARG A 77 -9.04 11.32 -15.69
C ARG A 77 -9.24 12.82 -15.45
N THR A 78 -9.05 13.30 -14.22
CA THR A 78 -9.22 14.72 -13.88
C THR A 78 -8.11 15.59 -14.47
N ILE A 79 -6.88 15.09 -14.51
CA ILE A 79 -5.72 15.87 -14.99
C ILE A 79 -5.33 15.58 -16.45
N GLY A 80 -6.11 14.75 -17.16
CA GLY A 80 -5.92 14.45 -18.59
C GLY A 80 -4.78 13.48 -18.92
N GLY A 81 -4.35 12.64 -17.97
CA GLY A 81 -3.29 11.65 -18.16
C GLY A 81 -3.82 10.25 -18.55
N ASP A 82 -2.97 9.44 -19.18
CA ASP A 82 -3.25 8.00 -19.40
C ASP A 82 -2.82 7.20 -18.17
N VAL A 83 -3.80 6.62 -17.46
CA VAL A 83 -3.55 5.77 -16.28
C VAL A 83 -2.59 4.62 -16.57
N LYS A 84 -2.55 4.09 -17.80
CA LYS A 84 -1.65 2.98 -18.15
C LYS A 84 -0.18 3.35 -18.06
N GLU A 85 0.15 4.63 -18.16
CA GLU A 85 1.52 5.11 -17.99
C GLU A 85 1.98 5.19 -16.53
N TYR A 86 1.03 5.26 -15.58
CA TYR A 86 1.30 5.53 -14.17
C TYR A 86 0.87 4.38 -13.25
N PHE A 87 -0.05 3.54 -13.69
CA PHE A 87 -0.48 2.32 -13.02
C PHE A 87 -0.54 1.15 -14.01
N PRO A 88 0.60 0.68 -14.51
CA PRO A 88 0.64 -0.45 -15.41
C PRO A 88 0.43 -1.78 -14.66
N LEU A 89 -0.35 -2.67 -15.27
CA LEU A 89 -0.53 -4.05 -14.78
C LEU A 89 0.56 -5.01 -15.30
N GLN A 90 1.55 -4.50 -16.02
CA GLN A 90 2.69 -5.24 -16.55
C GLN A 90 3.96 -4.41 -16.39
N ASP A 91 5.11 -5.07 -16.31
CA ASP A 91 6.40 -4.40 -16.19
C ASP A 91 6.73 -3.56 -17.45
N LEU A 92 6.69 -2.23 -17.31
CA LEU A 92 7.12 -1.29 -18.36
C LEU A 92 8.64 -1.08 -18.40
N LYS A 93 9.41 -1.77 -17.54
CA LYS A 93 10.87 -1.67 -17.43
C LYS A 93 11.32 -0.23 -17.17
N TRP A 94 10.71 0.40 -16.17
CA TRP A 94 11.14 1.72 -15.69
C TRP A 94 12.61 1.66 -15.27
N ASP A 95 13.35 2.70 -15.64
CA ASP A 95 14.79 2.80 -15.43
C ASP A 95 14.98 3.81 -14.30
N VAL A 96 15.37 3.33 -13.12
CA VAL A 96 15.52 4.16 -11.93
C VAL A 96 16.55 5.28 -12.10
N ASN A 97 17.46 5.19 -13.07
CA ASN A 97 18.41 6.25 -13.37
C ASN A 97 17.83 7.36 -14.25
N ARG A 98 16.60 7.23 -14.74
CA ARG A 98 15.88 8.27 -15.49
C ARG A 98 14.84 8.93 -14.60
N SER A 99 14.95 10.24 -14.39
CA SER A 99 14.05 11.00 -13.50
C SER A 99 12.57 10.79 -13.84
N ALA A 100 12.18 10.81 -15.13
CA ALA A 100 10.80 10.58 -15.55
C ALA A 100 10.28 9.17 -15.23
N HIS A 101 11.16 8.15 -15.27
CA HIS A 101 10.78 6.78 -14.91
C HIS A 101 10.72 6.61 -13.39
N MET A 102 11.62 7.29 -12.65
CA MET A 102 11.60 7.30 -11.20
C MET A 102 10.33 7.96 -10.65
N GLU A 103 9.88 9.06 -11.25
CA GLU A 103 8.61 9.71 -10.88
C GLU A 103 7.42 8.77 -11.09
N LYS A 104 7.38 8.05 -12.22
CA LYS A 104 6.36 7.02 -12.49
C LYS A 104 6.41 5.88 -11.48
N LEU A 105 7.61 5.42 -11.11
CA LEU A 105 7.78 4.38 -10.08
C LEU A 105 7.28 4.84 -8.70
N GLN A 106 7.63 6.06 -8.29
CA GLN A 106 7.14 6.64 -7.03
C GLN A 106 5.61 6.77 -7.02
N GLY A 107 5.03 7.22 -8.14
CA GLY A 107 3.59 7.25 -8.33
C GLY A 107 2.95 5.86 -8.18
N TYR A 108 3.54 4.84 -8.80
CA TYR A 108 3.06 3.46 -8.69
C TYR A 108 3.11 2.93 -7.24
N GLN A 109 4.23 3.13 -6.54
CA GLN A 109 4.40 2.75 -5.13
C GLN A 109 3.34 3.41 -4.22
N GLU A 110 3.04 4.69 -4.48
CA GLU A 110 2.02 5.46 -3.77
C GLU A 110 0.60 4.93 -4.05
N TRP A 111 0.29 4.60 -5.32
CA TRP A 111 -1.01 4.02 -5.67
C TRP A 111 -1.21 2.65 -5.05
N ILE A 112 -0.19 1.80 -5.01
CA ILE A 112 -0.26 0.50 -4.32
C ILE A 112 -0.50 0.70 -2.83
N SER A 113 0.21 1.63 -2.18
CA SER A 113 0.00 1.96 -0.77
C SER A 113 -1.45 2.39 -0.49
N LYS A 114 -2.01 3.27 -1.32
CA LYS A 114 -3.42 3.70 -1.22
C LYS A 114 -4.39 2.56 -1.50
N GLY A 115 -4.05 1.67 -2.44
CA GLY A 115 -4.79 0.46 -2.72
C GLY A 115 -4.87 -0.44 -1.50
N MET A 116 -3.74 -0.68 -0.84
CA MET A 116 -3.67 -1.47 0.40
C MET A 116 -4.49 -0.84 1.54
N GLU A 117 -4.43 0.47 1.71
CA GLU A 117 -5.18 1.15 2.77
C GLU A 117 -6.71 1.08 2.56
N ARG A 118 -7.17 1.08 1.30
CA ARG A 118 -8.60 1.23 0.95
C ARG A 118 -9.27 -0.03 0.42
N ALA A 119 -8.50 -1.07 0.10
CA ALA A 119 -9.01 -2.30 -0.49
C ALA A 119 -9.96 -3.04 0.46
N ILE A 120 -9.62 -3.07 1.75
CA ILE A 120 -10.47 -3.68 2.77
C ILE A 120 -11.17 -2.55 3.51
N PRO A 121 -12.51 -2.42 3.35
CA PRO A 121 -13.26 -1.45 4.13
C PRO A 121 -12.99 -1.70 5.61
N LYS A 122 -12.69 -0.64 6.38
CA LYS A 122 -12.65 -0.74 7.84
C LYS A 122 -13.96 -1.38 8.27
N THR A 123 -13.93 -2.63 8.72
CA THR A 123 -15.06 -3.20 9.41
C THR A 123 -15.21 -2.34 10.67
N ILE A 124 -16.28 -1.54 10.71
CA ILE A 124 -16.68 -0.92 11.96
C ILE A 124 -16.89 -2.09 12.91
N ASN A 125 -15.99 -2.24 13.88
CA ASN A 125 -16.16 -3.23 14.93
C ASN A 125 -17.30 -2.71 15.81
N TRP A 126 -18.54 -2.99 15.40
CA TRP A 126 -19.73 -2.58 16.11
C TRP A 126 -19.70 -3.07 17.56
N SER A 127 -19.12 -4.23 17.83
CA SER A 127 -18.97 -4.73 19.21
C SER A 127 -18.03 -3.87 20.06
N ALA A 128 -16.94 -3.35 19.48
CA ALA A 128 -16.09 -2.38 20.16
C ALA A 128 -16.79 -1.03 20.34
N LEU A 129 -17.55 -0.56 19.34
CA LEU A 129 -18.32 0.68 19.43
C LEU A 129 -19.39 0.62 20.55
N TYR A 130 -20.10 -0.52 20.68
CA TYR A 130 -21.09 -0.72 21.76
C TYR A 130 -20.46 -1.07 23.12
N ALA A 131 -19.18 -1.43 23.15
CA ALA A 131 -18.43 -1.66 24.39
C ALA A 131 -17.92 -0.35 25.00
N VAL A 132 -17.77 0.70 24.20
CA VAL A 132 -17.40 2.05 24.66
C VAL A 132 -18.63 2.68 25.33
N LYS A 133 -18.60 2.77 26.66
CA LYS A 133 -19.61 3.42 27.48
C LYS A 133 -18.90 4.40 28.39
N GLN A 134 -19.47 5.60 28.51
CA GLN A 134 -18.98 6.61 29.43
C GLN A 134 -18.91 6.03 30.84
N GLY A 135 -17.74 6.16 31.46
CA GLY A 135 -17.53 5.71 32.84
C GLY A 135 -18.46 6.46 33.81
N PRO A 136 -18.86 5.86 34.94
CA PRO A 136 -19.76 6.51 35.90
C PRO A 136 -19.21 7.79 36.54
N SER A 137 -17.90 8.03 36.42
CA SER A 137 -17.20 9.22 36.91
C SER A 137 -16.56 10.06 35.79
N GLU A 138 -16.72 9.66 34.54
CA GLU A 138 -16.18 10.36 33.37
C GLU A 138 -17.17 11.44 32.94
N SER A 139 -16.74 12.66 32.67
CA SER A 139 -17.63 13.69 32.15
C SER A 139 -17.91 13.48 30.65
N PRO A 140 -19.03 13.98 30.11
CA PRO A 140 -19.35 13.79 28.69
C PRO A 140 -18.28 14.36 27.74
N SER A 141 -17.56 15.40 28.16
CA SER A 141 -16.45 15.97 27.39
C SER A 141 -15.23 15.04 27.39
N GLU A 142 -14.87 14.47 28.53
CA GLU A 142 -13.75 13.50 28.64
C GLU A 142 -14.01 12.21 27.85
N PHE A 143 -15.28 11.80 27.73
CA PHE A 143 -15.67 10.63 26.93
C PHE A 143 -15.63 10.89 25.41
N LEU A 144 -15.73 12.16 24.99
CA LEU A 144 -15.79 12.56 23.58
C LEU A 144 -14.45 13.07 23.01
N ASP A 145 -13.47 13.35 23.87
CA ASP A 145 -12.07 13.69 23.51
C ASP A 145 -11.29 12.47 22.98
#